data_AF-A0A1B8ZF20-F1
#
_entry.id   AF-A0A1B8ZF20-F1
#
_cell.length_a   1.000
_cell.length_b   1.000
_cell.length_c   1.000
_cell.angle_alpha   90.00
_cell.angle_beta   90.00
_cell.angle_gamma   90.00
#
_symmetry.space_group_name_H-M   'P 1'
#
loop_
_entity.id
_entity.type
_entity.pdbx_description
1 polymer ?
#
loop_
_entity_poly.entity_id
_entity_poly.type
_entity_poly.pdbx_seq_one_letter_code
_entity_poly.pdbx_strand_id
1 'polypeptide(L)'
;MKKIFLYILAGSLCFSACKKDDDVERYVEPEDIATQNNYDDQAIRKFMDENYLDVQGNIKAFSATDTADDHQKKLSELNPQTLPSGTIYIMRDGAQPSPGEEIKESDIIKIMGRSYACLAGESNGNVSFIAQTTFLNTIDGNVVPYVDPMYYYVKKKTLTDATTDAAKQPGYYQISGFREALQKFKAFNLPSDAPYNLQGVIIVPSRAAFARNAHYPYLNQSYRNRTFIFNFQIYGRADRPADQKQ
;
A
#
# COMPACT_ATOMS: atom_id res chain seq x y z
N MET A 1 45.02 37.67 60.23
CA MET A 1 44.21 36.44 60.36
C MET A 1 43.54 36.14 59.02
N LYS A 2 43.55 34.87 58.62
CA LYS A 2 42.76 34.17 57.57
C LYS A 2 41.49 34.97 57.14
N LYS A 3 41.10 35.06 55.88
CA LYS A 3 40.69 33.93 55.01
C LYS A 3 40.66 34.39 53.54
N ILE A 4 41.23 33.55 52.68
CA ILE A 4 40.99 33.53 51.23
C ILE A 4 39.55 33.06 51.01
N PHE A 5 38.76 33.81 50.23
CA PHE A 5 37.55 33.32 49.60
C PHE A 5 37.68 33.52 48.09
N LEU A 6 38.11 32.42 47.46
CA LEU A 6 37.76 32.03 46.10
C LEU A 6 36.23 32.13 45.95
N TYR A 7 35.69 32.60 44.82
CA TYR A 7 34.56 31.93 44.14
C TYR A 7 34.14 32.65 42.84
N ILE A 8 34.26 31.87 41.75
CA ILE A 8 33.38 31.78 40.58
C ILE A 8 33.51 32.91 39.53
N LEU A 9 34.47 32.68 38.63
CA LEU A 9 34.44 33.14 37.26
C LEU A 9 33.19 32.52 36.58
N ALA A 10 32.14 33.33 36.37
CA ALA A 10 31.02 32.96 35.50
C ALA A 10 31.49 32.99 34.05
N GLY A 11 32.18 31.93 33.62
CA GLY A 11 32.36 31.64 32.21
C GLY A 11 31.00 31.28 31.64
N SER A 12 30.40 32.17 30.86
CA SER A 12 29.30 31.83 29.97
C SER A 12 29.85 30.85 28.92
N LEU A 13 29.91 29.58 29.29
CA LEU A 13 29.83 28.51 28.32
C LEU A 13 28.45 28.66 27.70
N CYS A 14 28.41 29.38 26.57
CA CYS A 14 27.42 29.10 25.55
C CYS A 14 27.55 27.61 25.28
N PHE A 15 26.70 26.81 25.92
CA PHE A 15 26.31 25.55 25.36
C PHE A 15 25.65 25.92 24.03
N SER A 16 26.48 26.04 22.99
CA SER A 16 26.09 25.51 21.70
C SER A 16 25.72 24.06 22.00
N ALA A 17 24.45 23.85 22.35
CA ALA A 17 23.78 22.62 22.08
C ALA A 17 23.87 22.46 20.56
N CYS A 18 25.03 22.01 20.09
CA CYS A 18 25.08 21.04 19.04
C CYS A 18 24.23 19.89 19.57
N LYS A 19 22.92 20.01 19.38
CA LYS A 19 22.13 18.88 18.93
C LYS A 19 23.01 18.30 17.82
N LYS A 20 23.74 17.23 18.15
CA LYS A 20 23.89 16.19 17.17
C LYS A 20 22.45 15.93 16.75
N ASP A 21 22.13 16.31 15.53
CA ASP A 21 20.98 15.78 14.84
C ASP A 21 21.05 14.28 15.11
N ASP A 22 20.20 13.78 16.01
CA ASP A 22 20.05 12.36 16.20
C ASP A 22 19.69 11.84 14.81
N ASP A 23 20.62 11.06 14.24
CA ASP A 23 20.46 10.40 12.97
C ASP A 23 19.06 9.79 12.95
N VAL A 24 18.14 10.44 12.22
CA VAL A 24 16.78 9.97 12.04
C VAL A 24 16.88 8.51 11.63
N GLU A 25 16.33 7.60 12.44
CA GLU A 25 16.48 6.15 12.30
C GLU A 25 16.35 5.76 10.83
N ARG A 26 17.50 5.54 10.20
CA ARG A 26 17.59 5.05 8.83
C ARG A 26 17.03 3.64 8.90
N TYR A 27 15.94 3.37 8.19
CA TYR A 27 15.39 2.02 8.07
C TYR A 27 16.53 1.01 7.86
N VAL A 28 16.62 0.05 8.77
CA VAL A 28 17.54 -1.08 8.68
C VAL A 28 16.73 -2.28 8.21
N GLU A 29 17.04 -2.78 7.01
CA GLU A 29 16.41 -4.01 6.51
C GLU A 29 16.72 -5.15 7.49
N PRO A 30 15.71 -5.81 8.09
CA PRO A 30 15.95 -6.94 8.96
C PRO A 30 16.73 -8.03 8.22
N GLU A 31 17.66 -8.72 8.88
CA GLU A 31 18.42 -9.78 8.22
C GLU A 31 17.51 -10.88 7.68
N ASP A 32 16.53 -11.30 8.49
CA ASP A 32 15.58 -12.35 8.15
C ASP A 32 14.28 -11.81 7.54
N ILE A 33 13.78 -12.52 6.53
CA ILE A 33 12.51 -12.23 5.88
C ILE A 33 11.32 -12.48 6.84
N ALA A 34 11.43 -13.42 7.78
CA ALA A 34 10.33 -13.68 8.73
C ALA A 34 10.10 -12.47 9.65
N THR A 35 11.17 -11.77 10.05
CA THR A 35 11.06 -10.50 10.80
C THR A 35 10.33 -9.44 9.99
N GLN A 36 10.66 -9.27 8.70
CA GLN A 36 9.93 -8.33 7.84
C GLN A 36 8.45 -8.72 7.69
N ASN A 37 8.16 -10.01 7.53
CA ASN A 37 6.78 -10.49 7.45
C ASN A 37 5.99 -10.19 8.73
N ASN A 38 6.64 -10.33 9.89
CA ASN A 38 6.05 -9.99 11.17
C ASN A 38 5.81 -8.47 11.27
N TYR A 39 6.73 -7.65 10.78
CA TYR A 39 6.54 -6.20 10.73
C TYR A 39 5.37 -5.80 9.84
N ASP A 40 5.26 -6.39 8.66
CA ASP A 40 4.12 -6.18 7.77
C ASP A 40 2.80 -6.52 8.49
N ASP A 41 2.71 -7.68 9.12
CA ASP A 41 1.48 -8.11 9.79
C ASP A 41 1.07 -7.18 10.95
N GLN A 42 2.03 -6.70 11.74
CA GLN A 42 1.76 -5.73 12.81
C GLN A 42 1.34 -4.37 12.25
N ALA A 43 2.07 -3.86 11.26
CA ALA A 43 1.77 -2.57 10.63
C ALA A 43 0.41 -2.58 9.92
N ILE A 44 0.04 -3.69 9.27
CA ILE A 44 -1.29 -3.85 8.64
C ILE A 44 -2.40 -3.83 9.70
N ARG A 45 -2.25 -4.55 10.82
CA ARG A 45 -3.24 -4.52 11.91
C ARG A 45 -3.42 -3.10 12.44
N LYS A 46 -2.31 -2.42 12.74
CA LYS A 46 -2.32 -1.03 13.20
C LYS A 46 -2.99 -0.10 12.18
N PHE A 47 -2.64 -0.21 10.90
CA PHE A 47 -3.27 0.56 9.84
C PHE A 47 -4.79 0.32 9.77
N MET A 48 -5.24 -0.93 9.91
CA MET A 48 -6.67 -1.22 9.89
C MET A 48 -7.42 -0.67 11.11
N ASP A 49 -6.76 -0.59 12.27
CA ASP A 49 -7.35 -0.05 13.51
C ASP A 49 -7.33 1.49 13.57
N GLU A 50 -6.42 2.12 12.82
CA GLU A 50 -6.21 3.58 12.81
C GLU A 50 -6.83 4.28 11.60
N ASN A 51 -7.51 3.54 10.74
CA ASN A 51 -8.15 4.10 9.56
C ASN A 51 -9.60 3.62 9.41
N TYR A 52 -10.39 4.40 8.67
CA TYR A 52 -11.78 4.12 8.30
C TYR A 52 -12.02 4.46 6.83
N LEU A 53 -13.21 4.11 6.31
CA LEU A 53 -13.66 4.52 4.97
C LEU A 53 -14.66 5.68 5.09
N ASP A 54 -14.41 6.77 4.36
CA ASP A 54 -15.41 7.83 4.23
C ASP A 54 -16.60 7.40 3.34
N VAL A 55 -17.59 8.29 3.18
CA VAL A 55 -18.81 8.03 2.40
C VAL A 55 -18.54 7.67 0.92
N GLN A 56 -17.43 8.14 0.34
CA GLN A 56 -16.99 7.80 -1.02
C GLN A 56 -16.04 6.60 -1.03
N GLY A 57 -15.72 6.07 0.14
CA GLY A 57 -14.88 4.88 0.33
C GLY A 57 -13.40 5.19 0.33
N ASN A 58 -13.01 6.46 0.47
CA ASN A 58 -11.61 6.81 0.63
C ASN A 58 -11.14 6.39 2.02
N ILE A 59 -9.93 5.83 2.09
CA ILE A 59 -9.29 5.58 3.38
C ILE A 59 -8.90 6.90 4.05
N LYS A 60 -9.27 7.06 5.32
CA LYS A 60 -8.94 8.20 6.18
C LYS A 60 -8.37 7.69 7.50
N ALA A 61 -7.36 8.38 8.03
CA ALA A 61 -6.90 8.14 9.39
C ALA A 61 -7.87 8.77 10.39
N PHE A 62 -8.07 8.14 11.54
CA PHE A 62 -8.77 8.78 12.65
C PHE A 62 -7.97 9.98 13.16
N SER A 63 -8.68 11.04 13.53
CA SER A 63 -8.08 12.23 14.12
C SER A 63 -8.07 12.14 15.64
N ALA A 64 -6.93 12.39 16.26
CA ALA A 64 -6.86 12.52 17.71
C ALA A 64 -7.50 13.83 18.23
N THR A 65 -7.80 14.78 17.35
CA THR A 65 -8.27 16.12 17.71
C THR A 65 -9.62 16.49 17.10
N ASP A 66 -10.13 15.71 16.16
CA ASP A 66 -11.41 15.94 15.50
C ASP A 66 -12.34 14.76 15.76
N THR A 67 -13.31 14.97 16.64
CA THR A 67 -14.30 13.94 17.03
C THR A 67 -15.33 13.62 15.93
N ALA A 68 -15.30 14.31 14.79
CA ALA A 68 -16.20 14.04 13.68
C ALA A 68 -16.06 12.62 13.11
N ASP A 69 -14.94 11.94 13.34
CA ASP A 69 -14.73 10.56 12.89
C ASP A 69 -14.87 9.50 13.99
N ASP A 70 -15.07 9.86 15.26
CA ASP A 70 -15.16 8.92 16.39
C ASP A 70 -16.28 7.87 16.26
N HIS A 71 -17.26 8.11 15.39
CA HIS A 71 -18.38 7.21 15.12
C HIS A 71 -18.16 6.31 13.89
N GLN A 72 -17.07 6.51 13.16
CA GLN A 72 -16.73 5.72 11.99
C GLN A 72 -16.20 4.35 12.41
N LYS A 73 -16.57 3.32 11.64
CA LYS A 73 -16.05 1.98 11.85
C LYS A 73 -14.62 1.89 11.34
N LYS A 74 -13.74 1.29 12.13
CA LYS A 74 -12.37 0.97 11.72
C LYS A 74 -12.39 0.00 10.55
N LEU A 75 -11.35 0.01 9.71
CA LEU A 75 -11.22 -0.99 8.65
C LEU A 75 -11.24 -2.43 9.21
N SER A 76 -10.67 -2.63 10.40
CA SER A 76 -10.70 -3.93 11.10
C SER A 76 -12.11 -4.40 11.49
N GLU A 77 -13.07 -3.49 11.57
CA GLU A 77 -14.47 -3.76 11.93
C GLU A 77 -15.37 -3.92 10.69
N LEU A 78 -14.83 -3.76 9.47
CA LEU A 78 -15.57 -3.88 8.20
C LEU A 78 -15.56 -5.31 7.62
N ASN A 79 -15.55 -6.32 8.49
CA ASN A 79 -15.50 -7.74 8.11
C ASN A 79 -14.34 -8.09 7.14
N PRO A 80 -13.08 -7.72 7.46
CA PRO A 80 -11.93 -8.06 6.63
C PRO A 80 -11.78 -9.57 6.46
N GLN A 81 -11.39 -10.00 5.27
CA GLN A 81 -11.17 -11.41 4.95
C GLN A 81 -9.71 -11.62 4.57
N THR A 82 -9.05 -12.57 5.24
CA THR A 82 -7.64 -12.92 4.98
C THR A 82 -7.55 -14.15 4.10
N LEU A 83 -6.81 -14.04 3.00
CA LEU A 83 -6.54 -15.12 2.06
C LEU A 83 -5.31 -15.93 2.47
N PRO A 84 -5.11 -17.15 1.90
CA PRO A 84 -3.93 -17.97 2.20
C PRO A 84 -2.57 -17.28 1.98
N SER A 85 -2.47 -16.32 1.05
CA SER A 85 -1.25 -15.52 0.86
C SER A 85 -0.96 -14.53 2.00
N GLY A 86 -1.92 -14.33 2.91
CA GLY A 86 -1.93 -13.25 3.90
C GLY A 86 -2.49 -11.94 3.36
N THR A 87 -2.89 -11.89 2.08
CA THR A 87 -3.59 -10.73 1.52
C THR A 87 -4.95 -10.58 2.21
N ILE A 88 -5.27 -9.35 2.59
CA ILE A 88 -6.55 -9.00 3.21
C ILE A 88 -7.38 -8.22 2.20
N TYR A 89 -8.68 -8.51 2.13
CA TYR A 89 -9.62 -7.67 1.39
C TYR A 89 -10.81 -7.27 2.26
N ILE A 90 -11.33 -6.08 1.97
CA ILE A 90 -12.53 -5.50 2.58
C ILE A 90 -13.45 -5.09 1.43
N MET A 91 -14.59 -5.76 1.33
CA MET A 91 -15.66 -5.34 0.43
C MET A 91 -16.51 -4.28 1.13
N ARG A 92 -16.61 -3.08 0.54
CA ARG A 92 -17.44 -2.03 1.12
C ARG A 92 -18.91 -2.36 0.88
N ASP A 93 -19.68 -2.40 1.96
CA ASP A 93 -21.12 -2.65 1.89
C ASP A 93 -21.84 -1.53 1.13
N GLY A 94 -22.91 -1.89 0.41
CA GLY A 94 -23.67 -0.97 -0.44
C GLY A 94 -22.91 -0.35 -1.63
N ALA A 95 -21.69 -0.82 -1.92
CA ALA A 95 -20.81 -0.25 -2.95
C ALA A 95 -20.34 -1.28 -4.00
N GLN A 96 -20.96 -2.46 -4.02
CA GLN A 96 -20.70 -3.48 -5.02
C GLN A 96 -21.64 -3.30 -6.22
N PRO A 97 -21.21 -3.69 -7.44
CA PRO A 97 -22.07 -3.66 -8.61
C PRO A 97 -23.25 -4.64 -8.49
N SER A 98 -24.43 -4.24 -8.99
CA SER A 98 -25.63 -5.09 -9.03
C SER A 98 -26.43 -4.89 -10.34
N PRO A 99 -26.38 -5.84 -11.30
CA PRO A 99 -25.48 -6.99 -11.33
C PRO A 99 -24.02 -6.53 -11.57
N GLY A 100 -23.06 -7.37 -11.20
CA GLY A 100 -21.64 -7.16 -11.50
C GLY A 100 -21.07 -8.28 -12.35
N GLU A 101 -20.01 -7.97 -13.09
CA GLU A 101 -19.28 -8.95 -13.91
C GLU A 101 -18.17 -9.63 -13.09
N GLU A 102 -18.01 -10.94 -13.26
CA GLU A 102 -16.88 -11.67 -12.67
C GLU A 102 -15.57 -11.27 -13.35
N ILE A 103 -14.54 -10.97 -12.55
CA ILE A 103 -13.21 -10.61 -13.03
C ILE A 103 -12.36 -11.87 -13.12
N LYS A 104 -11.97 -12.30 -14.32
CA LYS A 104 -11.13 -13.49 -14.54
C LYS A 104 -9.66 -13.14 -14.42
N GLU A 105 -8.83 -14.11 -14.02
CA GLU A 105 -7.39 -13.94 -13.75
C GLU A 105 -6.54 -13.31 -14.85
N SER A 106 -7.02 -13.37 -16.10
CA SER A 106 -6.33 -12.87 -17.29
C SER A 106 -6.98 -11.65 -17.91
N ASP A 107 -8.07 -11.14 -17.33
CA ASP A 107 -8.83 -10.06 -17.92
C ASP A 107 -8.02 -8.78 -18.08
N ILE A 108 -8.47 -7.94 -19.01
CA ILE A 108 -8.14 -6.53 -19.02
C ILE A 108 -9.06 -5.86 -18.00
N ILE A 109 -8.49 -5.15 -17.03
CA ILE A 109 -9.27 -4.40 -16.03
C ILE A 109 -9.13 -2.89 -16.25
N LYS A 110 -10.17 -2.14 -15.87
CA LYS A 110 -10.16 -0.68 -15.74
C LYS A 110 -10.29 -0.34 -14.26
N ILE A 111 -9.18 0.04 -13.63
CA ILE A 111 -9.13 0.32 -12.20
C ILE A 111 -9.09 1.82 -11.93
N MET A 112 -9.97 2.29 -11.06
CA MET A 112 -9.96 3.62 -10.51
C MET A 112 -9.65 3.53 -9.02
N GLY A 113 -8.73 4.33 -8.49
CA GLY A 113 -8.40 4.25 -7.07
C GLY A 113 -7.18 5.06 -6.65
N ARG A 114 -6.87 4.93 -5.36
CA ARG A 114 -5.57 5.26 -4.78
C ARG A 114 -4.91 3.99 -4.29
N SER A 115 -3.60 3.89 -4.50
CA SER A 115 -2.81 2.83 -3.90
C SER A 115 -1.49 3.40 -3.40
N TYR A 116 -1.02 2.81 -2.30
CA TYR A 116 0.24 3.14 -1.67
C TYR A 116 1.10 1.90 -1.50
N ALA A 117 2.40 2.08 -1.63
CA ALA A 117 3.41 1.10 -1.26
C ALA A 117 4.09 1.56 0.04
N CYS A 118 3.84 0.82 1.10
CA CYS A 118 4.24 1.14 2.46
C CYS A 118 5.37 0.22 2.93
N LEU A 119 6.34 0.79 3.64
CA LEU A 119 7.41 0.04 4.28
C LEU A 119 7.09 -0.08 5.77
N ALA A 120 6.94 -1.31 6.26
CA ALA A 120 6.82 -1.57 7.68
C ALA A 120 8.19 -1.57 8.35
N GLY A 121 8.27 -0.95 9.52
CA GLY A 121 9.49 -0.92 10.33
C GLY A 121 9.16 -0.77 11.81
N GLU A 122 10.16 -1.03 12.62
CA GLU A 122 10.11 -0.91 14.07
C GLU A 122 10.88 0.34 14.50
N SER A 123 10.29 1.12 15.40
CA SER A 123 10.95 2.24 16.07
C SER A 123 10.46 2.31 17.51
N ASN A 124 11.40 2.26 18.46
CA ASN A 124 11.13 2.40 19.90
C ASN A 124 10.04 1.45 20.45
N GLY A 125 10.03 0.21 20.01
CA GLY A 125 9.07 -0.83 20.36
C GLY A 125 7.73 -0.74 19.60
N ASN A 126 7.58 0.19 18.65
CA ASN A 126 6.35 0.38 17.88
C ASN A 126 6.56 0.01 16.41
N VAL A 127 5.80 -0.97 15.94
CA VAL A 127 5.81 -1.40 14.54
C VAL A 127 4.69 -0.71 13.78
N SER A 128 5.03 0.00 12.71
CA SER A 128 4.08 0.73 11.87
C SER A 128 4.60 0.89 10.44
N PHE A 129 3.80 1.47 9.55
CA PHE A 129 4.29 1.92 8.25
C PHE A 129 5.11 3.21 8.42
N ILE A 130 6.44 3.08 8.36
CA ILE A 130 7.39 4.19 8.57
C ILE A 130 7.66 4.99 7.29
N ALA A 131 7.30 4.46 6.12
CA ALA A 131 7.38 5.17 4.86
C ALA A 131 6.23 4.76 3.94
N GLN A 132 5.72 5.71 3.17
CA GLN A 132 4.62 5.50 2.24
C GLN A 132 4.93 6.23 0.93
N THR A 133 4.76 5.55 -0.21
CA THR A 133 4.78 6.21 -1.52
C THR A 133 3.55 5.86 -2.33
N THR A 134 3.01 6.83 -3.06
CA THR A 134 1.93 6.60 -4.02
C THR A 134 2.36 5.59 -5.10
N PHE A 135 1.53 4.56 -5.32
CA PHE A 135 1.69 3.54 -6.35
C PHE A 135 0.66 3.71 -7.48
N LEU A 136 -0.56 4.09 -7.14
CA LEU A 136 -1.63 4.43 -8.07
C LEU A 136 -2.35 5.68 -7.55
N ASN A 137 -2.65 6.63 -8.42
CA ASN A 137 -3.60 7.68 -8.12
C ASN A 137 -4.32 8.08 -9.40
N THR A 138 -5.59 7.68 -9.50
CA THR A 138 -6.45 8.06 -10.62
C THR A 138 -7.62 8.94 -10.17
N ILE A 139 -7.62 9.39 -8.91
CA ILE A 139 -8.72 10.17 -8.33
C ILE A 139 -8.33 11.64 -8.23
N ASP A 140 -7.08 11.96 -7.92
CA ASP A 140 -6.61 13.34 -7.89
C ASP A 140 -6.13 13.77 -9.28
N GLY A 141 -6.55 14.95 -9.74
CA GLY A 141 -6.14 15.48 -11.05
C GLY A 141 -7.07 15.07 -12.19
N ASN A 142 -6.58 14.28 -13.15
CA ASN A 142 -7.29 14.02 -14.42
C ASN A 142 -8.42 12.97 -14.33
N VAL A 143 -8.65 12.35 -13.17
CA VAL A 143 -9.81 11.48 -12.86
C VAL A 143 -10.16 10.45 -13.95
N VAL A 144 -9.18 9.66 -14.43
CA VAL A 144 -9.41 8.60 -15.45
C VAL A 144 -8.97 7.24 -14.93
N PRO A 145 -9.80 6.17 -15.03
CA PRO A 145 -9.39 4.82 -14.68
C PRO A 145 -8.16 4.35 -15.46
N TYR A 146 -7.23 3.69 -14.77
CA TYR A 146 -6.08 3.07 -15.38
C TYR A 146 -6.48 1.74 -16.03
N VAL A 147 -6.17 1.61 -17.32
CA VAL A 147 -6.53 0.44 -18.13
C VAL A 147 -5.35 -0.51 -18.24
N ASP A 148 -5.62 -1.80 -18.04
CA ASP A 148 -4.70 -2.91 -18.26
C ASP A 148 -3.36 -2.81 -17.46
N PRO A 149 -3.42 -2.62 -16.12
CA PRO A 149 -2.21 -2.52 -15.32
C PRO A 149 -1.38 -3.81 -15.36
N MET A 150 -0.10 -3.69 -15.72
CA MET A 150 0.82 -4.83 -15.74
C MET A 150 1.01 -5.51 -14.38
N TYR A 151 0.79 -4.80 -13.28
CA TYR A 151 0.83 -5.39 -11.94
C TYR A 151 -0.35 -6.35 -11.66
N TYR A 152 -1.41 -6.28 -12.47
CA TYR A 152 -2.49 -7.27 -12.47
C TYR A 152 -2.21 -8.41 -13.46
N TYR A 153 -1.84 -8.09 -14.70
CA TYR A 153 -1.51 -9.10 -15.70
C TYR A 153 -0.51 -8.56 -16.72
N VAL A 154 0.62 -9.26 -16.90
CA VAL A 154 1.59 -8.90 -17.93
C VAL A 154 1.29 -9.62 -19.24
N LYS A 155 1.41 -8.92 -20.36
CA LYS A 155 1.18 -9.51 -21.70
C LYS A 155 2.31 -10.46 -22.08
N LYS A 156 1.98 -11.49 -22.85
CA LYS A 156 2.96 -12.41 -23.46
C LYS A 156 4.10 -11.66 -24.15
N LYS A 157 3.77 -10.65 -24.96
CA LYS A 157 4.78 -9.85 -25.69
C LYS A 157 5.83 -9.21 -24.76
N THR A 158 5.41 -8.67 -23.62
CA THR A 158 6.33 -8.07 -22.65
C THR A 158 7.31 -9.10 -22.11
N LEU A 159 6.86 -10.32 -21.84
CA LEU A 159 7.73 -11.41 -21.37
C LEU A 159 8.68 -11.91 -22.47
N THR A 160 8.19 -12.02 -23.71
CA THR A 160 9.02 -12.50 -24.84
C THR A 160 10.07 -11.49 -25.28
N ASP A 161 9.76 -10.19 -25.16
CA ASP A 161 10.69 -9.10 -25.51
C ASP A 161 11.72 -8.82 -24.40
N ALA A 162 11.54 -9.39 -23.21
CA ALA A 162 12.40 -9.15 -22.07
C ALA A 162 13.81 -9.74 -22.25
N THR A 163 14.83 -8.94 -21.92
CA THR A 163 16.23 -9.31 -22.10
C THR A 163 16.88 -9.95 -20.88
N THR A 164 16.28 -9.81 -19.69
CA THR A 164 16.77 -10.42 -18.45
C THR A 164 15.89 -11.59 -18.02
N ASP A 165 16.46 -12.58 -17.35
CA ASP A 165 15.71 -13.78 -16.96
C ASP A 165 14.60 -13.47 -15.95
N ALA A 166 14.83 -12.51 -15.04
CA ALA A 166 13.79 -12.03 -14.14
C ALA A 166 12.62 -11.41 -14.91
N ALA A 167 12.89 -10.54 -15.88
CA ALA A 167 11.85 -9.87 -16.67
C ALA A 167 11.12 -10.81 -17.65
N LYS A 168 11.59 -12.04 -17.87
CA LYS A 168 10.83 -13.06 -18.59
C LYS A 168 9.76 -13.74 -17.71
N GLN A 169 9.75 -13.48 -16.41
CA GLN A 169 8.82 -14.11 -15.46
C GLN A 169 7.65 -13.18 -15.12
N PRO A 170 6.39 -13.70 -15.10
CA PRO A 170 5.21 -12.95 -14.67
C PRO A 170 5.36 -12.23 -13.32
N GLY A 171 5.98 -12.91 -12.34
CA GLY A 171 6.18 -12.41 -10.97
C GLY A 171 7.12 -11.21 -10.86
N TYR A 172 7.88 -10.88 -11.91
CA TYR A 172 8.65 -9.63 -11.95
C TYR A 172 7.73 -8.40 -12.08
N TYR A 173 6.57 -8.54 -12.69
CA TYR A 173 5.62 -7.45 -12.90
C TYR A 173 4.43 -7.52 -11.96
N GLN A 174 3.89 -8.73 -11.77
CA GLN A 174 2.59 -8.92 -11.15
C GLN A 174 2.65 -9.00 -9.63
N ILE A 175 1.64 -8.42 -8.98
CA ILE A 175 1.42 -8.50 -7.53
C ILE A 175 0.44 -9.65 -7.30
N SER A 176 0.94 -10.83 -6.92
CA SER A 176 0.16 -12.07 -6.83
C SER A 176 -1.02 -11.96 -5.85
N GLY A 177 -0.80 -11.36 -4.68
CA GLY A 177 -1.85 -11.16 -3.69
C GLY A 177 -2.96 -10.22 -4.17
N PHE A 178 -2.62 -9.16 -4.92
CA PHE A 178 -3.62 -8.30 -5.54
C PHE A 178 -4.47 -9.08 -6.55
N ARG A 179 -3.85 -9.90 -7.40
CA ARG A 179 -4.56 -10.75 -8.36
C ARG A 179 -5.52 -11.71 -7.67
N GLU A 180 -5.03 -12.41 -6.65
CA GLU A 180 -5.80 -13.37 -5.84
C GLU A 180 -7.03 -12.70 -5.20
N ALA A 181 -6.83 -11.55 -4.54
CA ALA A 181 -7.90 -10.84 -3.86
C ALA A 181 -8.90 -10.21 -4.84
N LEU A 182 -8.45 -9.73 -6.00
CA LEU A 182 -9.34 -9.11 -6.98
C LEU A 182 -10.38 -10.11 -7.53
N GLN A 183 -10.09 -11.42 -7.52
CA GLN A 183 -11.05 -12.46 -7.90
C GLN A 183 -12.26 -12.55 -6.94
N LYS A 184 -12.20 -11.90 -5.76
CA LYS A 184 -13.33 -11.84 -4.81
C LYS A 184 -14.28 -10.68 -5.10
N PHE A 185 -13.87 -9.74 -5.96
CA PHE A 185 -14.66 -8.59 -6.34
C PHE A 185 -15.30 -8.81 -7.71
N LYS A 186 -16.35 -8.02 -7.98
CA LYS A 186 -16.94 -7.90 -9.31
C LYS A 186 -16.56 -6.57 -9.94
N ALA A 187 -16.54 -6.53 -11.26
CA ALA A 187 -16.43 -5.31 -12.02
C ALA A 187 -17.80 -4.68 -12.26
N PHE A 188 -17.81 -3.36 -12.32
CA PHE A 188 -18.90 -2.60 -12.89
C PHE A 188 -18.82 -2.59 -14.42
N ASN A 189 -19.77 -1.91 -15.05
CA ASN A 189 -19.70 -1.47 -16.44
C ASN A 189 -19.96 0.06 -16.48
N LEU A 190 -18.98 0.82 -16.03
CA LEU A 190 -19.04 2.29 -15.94
C LEU A 190 -18.28 2.94 -17.10
N PRO A 191 -18.77 4.07 -17.62
CA PRO A 191 -17.97 4.93 -18.49
C PRO A 191 -16.82 5.56 -17.68
N SER A 192 -15.74 5.94 -18.35
CA SER A 192 -14.51 6.43 -17.69
C SER A 192 -14.70 7.75 -16.92
N ASP A 193 -15.73 8.52 -17.24
CA ASP A 193 -16.08 9.81 -16.63
C ASP A 193 -17.10 9.67 -15.48
N ALA A 194 -17.58 8.46 -15.19
CA ALA A 194 -18.46 8.23 -14.06
C ALA A 194 -17.76 8.64 -12.75
N PRO A 195 -18.47 9.30 -11.82
CA PRO A 195 -17.92 9.61 -10.51
C PRO A 195 -17.61 8.31 -9.76
N TYR A 196 -16.46 8.28 -9.09
CA TYR A 196 -16.05 7.11 -8.35
C TYR A 196 -16.87 6.95 -7.06
N ASN A 197 -17.04 5.70 -6.66
CA ASN A 197 -17.55 5.32 -5.35
C ASN A 197 -16.84 4.01 -4.97
N LEU A 198 -15.76 4.11 -4.19
CA LEU A 198 -14.79 3.01 -4.06
C LEU A 198 -15.44 1.77 -3.46
N GLN A 199 -15.26 0.65 -4.15
CA GLN A 199 -15.93 -0.61 -3.84
C GLN A 199 -15.20 -1.40 -2.74
N GLY A 200 -13.95 -1.07 -2.42
CA GLY A 200 -13.25 -1.77 -1.36
C GLY A 200 -11.78 -1.44 -1.22
N VAL A 201 -11.16 -2.26 -0.37
CA VAL A 201 -9.74 -2.19 -0.05
C VAL A 201 -9.12 -3.58 -0.22
N ILE A 202 -7.92 -3.65 -0.78
CA ILE A 202 -7.04 -4.83 -0.78
C ILE A 202 -5.71 -4.43 -0.15
N ILE A 203 -5.25 -5.16 0.86
CA ILE A 203 -3.96 -4.97 1.53
C ILE A 203 -3.10 -6.21 1.27
N VAL A 204 -2.02 -6.03 0.51
CA VAL A 204 -1.11 -7.10 0.09
C VAL A 204 0.18 -6.99 0.90
N PRO A 205 0.46 -7.89 1.86
CA PRO A 205 1.72 -7.88 2.59
C PRO A 205 2.90 -8.13 1.63
N SER A 206 4.10 -7.69 1.98
CA SER A 206 5.23 -7.72 1.04
C SER A 206 5.54 -9.12 0.50
N ARG A 207 5.36 -10.16 1.32
CA ARG A 207 5.48 -11.59 0.92
C ARG A 207 4.54 -12.04 -0.19
N ALA A 208 3.38 -11.40 -0.31
CA ALA A 208 2.38 -11.64 -1.35
C ALA A 208 2.47 -10.61 -2.50
N ALA A 209 3.48 -9.74 -2.46
CA ALA A 209 3.84 -8.82 -3.53
C ALA A 209 5.23 -9.22 -4.08
N PHE A 210 6.24 -8.39 -3.88
CA PHE A 210 7.59 -8.61 -4.42
C PHE A 210 8.60 -9.11 -3.39
N ALA A 211 8.30 -9.04 -2.08
CA ALA A 211 9.21 -9.39 -1.00
C ALA A 211 10.63 -8.82 -1.25
N ARG A 212 11.63 -9.70 -1.36
CA ARG A 212 13.03 -9.38 -1.71
C ARG A 212 13.41 -9.73 -3.15
N ASN A 213 12.43 -10.11 -3.97
CA ASN A 213 12.65 -10.55 -5.34
C ASN A 213 12.93 -9.38 -6.29
N ALA A 214 13.58 -9.68 -7.40
CA ALA A 214 13.66 -8.75 -8.51
C ALA A 214 12.26 -8.41 -9.02
N HIS A 215 12.00 -7.13 -9.27
CA HIS A 215 10.69 -6.63 -9.66
C HIS A 215 10.83 -5.46 -10.64
N TYR A 216 9.76 -5.21 -11.39
CA TYR A 216 9.66 -4.09 -12.30
C TYR A 216 9.61 -2.79 -11.48
N PRO A 217 10.48 -1.80 -11.78
CA PRO A 217 10.56 -0.56 -11.02
C PRO A 217 9.45 0.38 -11.46
N TYR A 218 8.19 0.05 -11.13
CA TYR A 218 7.07 0.97 -11.35
C TYR A 218 7.42 2.34 -10.77
N LEU A 219 7.11 3.41 -11.51
CA LEU A 219 7.40 4.79 -11.10
C LEU A 219 8.90 5.03 -10.73
N ASN A 220 9.83 4.24 -11.29
CA ASN A 220 11.27 4.28 -11.01
C ASN A 220 11.63 4.07 -9.53
N GLN A 221 10.85 3.27 -8.80
CA GLN A 221 11.07 2.98 -7.39
C GLN A 221 11.33 1.50 -7.11
N SER A 222 12.02 1.25 -6.00
CA SER A 222 12.12 -0.10 -5.43
C SER A 222 10.94 -0.38 -4.50
N TYR A 223 10.29 -1.52 -4.73
CA TYR A 223 9.20 -2.06 -3.93
C TYR A 223 9.63 -3.25 -3.07
N ARG A 224 10.94 -3.41 -2.85
CA ARG A 224 11.48 -4.38 -1.91
C ARG A 224 10.89 -4.17 -0.52
N ASN A 225 10.41 -5.26 0.09
CA ASN A 225 9.75 -5.30 1.40
C ASN A 225 8.53 -4.38 1.54
N ARG A 226 7.91 -3.95 0.44
CA ARG A 226 6.75 -3.05 0.51
C ARG A 226 5.44 -3.83 0.54
N THR A 227 4.62 -3.48 1.52
CA THR A 227 3.20 -3.82 1.58
C THR A 227 2.41 -2.86 0.69
N PHE A 228 1.43 -3.35 -0.05
CA PHE A 228 0.61 -2.52 -0.94
C PHE A 228 -0.81 -2.39 -0.40
N ILE A 229 -1.32 -1.18 -0.35
CA ILE A 229 -2.72 -0.90 0.02
C ILE A 229 -3.40 -0.35 -1.22
N PHE A 230 -4.43 -1.02 -1.71
CA PHE A 230 -5.26 -0.60 -2.83
C PHE A 230 -6.63 -0.21 -2.32
N ASN A 231 -7.10 1.00 -2.63
CA ASN A 231 -8.45 1.46 -2.36
C ASN A 231 -9.07 1.90 -3.68
N PHE A 232 -10.05 1.12 -4.15
CA PHE A 232 -10.32 1.06 -5.58
C PHE A 232 -11.78 0.81 -5.92
N GLN A 233 -12.08 0.97 -7.21
CA GLN A 233 -13.27 0.54 -7.93
C GLN A 233 -12.83 -0.02 -9.29
N ILE A 234 -13.43 -1.12 -9.74
CA ILE A 234 -13.20 -1.68 -11.06
C ILE A 234 -14.33 -1.22 -11.98
N TYR A 235 -14.05 -0.24 -12.82
CA TYR A 235 -15.01 0.36 -13.74
C TYR A 235 -15.45 -0.60 -14.84
N GLY A 236 -14.61 -1.58 -15.18
CA GLY A 236 -14.90 -2.53 -16.23
C GLY A 236 -13.85 -3.63 -16.34
N ARG A 237 -14.26 -4.71 -16.98
CA ARG A 237 -13.39 -5.79 -17.45
C ARG A 237 -13.62 -6.06 -18.94
N ALA A 238 -12.66 -6.72 -19.58
CA ALA A 238 -12.83 -7.32 -20.89
C ALA A 238 -12.00 -8.60 -20.98
N ASP A 239 -12.49 -9.58 -21.74
CA ASP A 239 -11.73 -10.79 -22.03
C ASP A 239 -10.46 -10.43 -22.81
N ARG A 240 -9.32 -10.95 -22.35
CA ARG A 240 -8.04 -10.69 -23.01
C ARG A 240 -7.95 -11.46 -24.34
N PRO A 241 -7.49 -10.81 -25.42
CA PRO A 241 -7.20 -11.49 -26.69
C PRO A 241 -6.22 -12.65 -26.52
N ALA A 242 -6.44 -13.74 -27.26
CA ALA A 242 -5.68 -14.98 -27.10
C ALA A 242 -4.17 -14.83 -27.35
N ASP A 243 -3.78 -13.95 -28.28
CA ASP A 243 -2.40 -13.63 -28.61
C ASP A 243 -1.66 -12.84 -27.51
N GLN A 244 -2.41 -12.25 -26.57
CA GLN A 244 -1.85 -11.50 -25.45
C GLN A 244 -1.73 -12.31 -24.15
N LYS A 245 -2.33 -13.50 -24.09
CA LYS A 245 -2.24 -14.40 -22.93
C LYS A 245 -0.86 -15.06 -22.87
N GLN A 246 -0.31 -15.14 -21.66
CA GLN A 246 0.98 -15.77 -21.33
C GLN A 246 1.03 -17.23 -21.78
#